data_AF-A0A1R4KPH3-F1
#
_entry.id   AF-A0A1R4KPH3-F1
#
_cell.length_a   1.000
_cell.length_b   1.000
_cell.length_c   1.000
_cell.angle_alpha   90.00
_cell.angle_beta   90.00
_cell.angle_gamma   90.00
#
_symmetry.space_group_name_H-M   'P 1'
#
loop_
_entity.id
_entity.type
_entity.pdbx_description
1 polymer ?
#
loop_
_entity_poly.entity_id
_entity_poly.type
_entity_poly.pdbx_seq_one_letter_code
_entity_poly.pdbx_strand_id
1 'polypeptide(L)'
;MHVSYNENLTPFLDALEKVIQTTLLDGMRCSVEHAETITPENIERVKKLGGGIALDNKMGIHGDAFVKTHRIEIALYAPRLRDLVNSGIPLPLTTDAFHVSPANPWLALSWVVTGKSVSGFTVLADDNRLARVEGLRL
;
A
#
# COMPACT_ATOMS: atom_id res chain seq x y z
N MET A 1 7.61 2.98 8.96
CA MET A 1 8.36 1.74 8.69
C MET A 1 8.36 1.49 7.20
N HIS A 2 9.50 1.15 6.62
CA HIS A 2 9.58 0.74 5.21
C HIS A 2 9.32 -0.77 5.12
N VAL A 3 8.11 -1.19 4.70
CA VAL A 3 7.73 -2.61 4.67
C VAL A 3 6.83 -2.94 3.48
N SER A 4 7.41 -3.58 2.48
CA SER A 4 6.68 -4.08 1.30
C SER A 4 5.76 -5.26 1.61
N TYR A 5 6.21 -6.22 2.40
CA TYR A 5 5.54 -7.52 2.49
C TYR A 5 4.90 -7.78 3.85
N ASN A 6 3.74 -8.42 3.83
CA ASN A 6 2.95 -8.73 5.02
C ASN A 6 3.72 -9.60 6.03
N GLU A 7 4.52 -10.53 5.54
CA GLU A 7 5.37 -11.43 6.33
C GLU A 7 6.38 -10.67 7.20
N ASN A 8 6.79 -9.48 6.75
CA ASN A 8 7.67 -8.58 7.49
C ASN A 8 6.89 -7.58 8.34
N LEU A 9 5.67 -7.21 7.92
CA LEU A 9 4.82 -6.27 8.65
C LEU A 9 4.28 -6.88 9.94
N THR A 10 3.81 -8.14 9.90
CA THR A 10 3.26 -8.84 11.07
C THR A 10 4.22 -8.83 12.27
N PRO A 11 5.46 -9.34 12.18
CA PRO A 11 6.38 -9.34 13.33
C PRO A 11 6.77 -7.93 13.77
N PHE A 12 6.76 -6.95 12.86
CA PHE A 12 6.98 -5.57 13.23
C PHE A 12 5.83 -5.03 14.09
N LEU A 13 4.58 -5.25 13.67
CA LEU A 13 3.40 -4.84 14.43
C LEU A 13 3.35 -5.55 15.78
N ASP A 14 3.73 -6.83 15.85
CA ASP A 14 3.82 -7.57 17.12
C ASP A 14 4.79 -6.90 18.10
N ALA A 15 5.93 -6.44 17.61
CA ALA A 15 6.93 -5.74 18.43
C ALA A 15 6.45 -4.35 18.85
N LEU A 16 5.86 -3.58 17.92
CA LEU A 16 5.36 -2.24 18.19
C LEU A 16 4.23 -2.27 19.23
N GLU A 17 3.28 -3.19 19.11
CA GLU A 17 2.18 -3.38 20.06
C GLU A 17 2.70 -3.70 21.47
N LYS A 18 3.73 -4.54 21.60
CA LYS A 18 4.38 -4.82 22.90
C LYS A 18 5.04 -3.58 23.50
N VAL A 19 5.74 -2.79 22.68
CA VAL A 19 6.38 -1.55 23.15
C VAL A 19 5.35 -0.55 23.67
N ILE A 20 4.20 -0.41 22.98
CA ILE A 20 3.12 0.50 23.38
C ILE A 20 2.52 0.14 24.74
N GLN A 21 2.49 -1.15 25.11
CA GLN A 21 2.02 -1.58 26.42
C GLN A 21 2.90 -1.10 27.58
N THR A 22 4.21 -0.94 27.33
CA THR A 22 5.18 -0.57 28.38
C THR A 22 5.66 0.88 28.28
N THR A 23 5.47 1.51 27.13
CA THR A 23 6.01 2.83 26.80
C THR A 23 4.91 3.70 26.21
N LEU A 24 4.54 4.77 26.91
CA LEU A 24 3.61 5.77 26.39
C LEU A 24 4.28 6.50 25.21
N LEU A 25 3.73 6.29 24.01
CA LEU A 25 4.17 6.96 22.79
C LEU A 25 3.38 8.25 22.54
N ASP A 26 3.10 9.02 23.60
CA ASP A 26 2.17 10.18 23.63
C ASP A 26 2.02 10.94 22.30
N GLY A 27 0.88 10.73 21.62
CA GLY A 27 0.54 11.37 20.35
C GLY A 27 1.30 10.90 19.10
N MET A 28 2.26 9.97 19.22
CA MET A 28 3.04 9.45 18.11
C MET A 28 2.18 8.56 17.20
N ARG A 29 2.09 8.93 15.93
CA ARG A 29 1.44 8.14 14.88
C ARG A 29 2.49 7.36 14.10
N CYS A 30 2.26 6.07 13.91
CA CYS A 30 3.12 5.27 13.04
C CYS A 30 2.65 5.37 11.59
N SER A 31 3.59 5.32 10.65
CA SER A 31 3.31 5.18 9.22
C SER A 31 3.94 3.88 8.72
N VAL A 32 3.26 3.14 7.84
CA VAL A 32 3.86 2.06 7.03
C VAL A 32 4.01 2.58 5.61
N GLU A 33 5.18 2.41 5.01
CA GLU A 33 5.42 2.69 3.61
C GLU A 33 5.25 1.40 2.80
N HIS A 34 4.78 1.51 1.55
CA HIS A 34 4.57 0.43 0.58
C HIS A 34 3.36 -0.46 0.86
N ALA A 35 3.48 -1.39 1.82
CA ALA A 35 2.41 -2.34 2.18
C ALA A 35 1.86 -3.19 1.02
N GLU A 36 2.70 -3.52 0.04
CA GLU A 36 2.36 -4.22 -1.21
C GLU A 36 1.54 -5.49 -1.02
N THR A 37 1.82 -6.34 -0.02
CA THR A 37 1.04 -7.59 0.20
C THR A 37 0.20 -7.58 1.48
N ILE A 38 -0.04 -6.41 2.07
CA ILE A 38 -0.76 -6.29 3.35
C ILE A 38 -2.10 -7.04 3.38
N THR A 39 -2.39 -7.70 4.49
CA THR A 39 -3.66 -8.40 4.71
C THR A 39 -4.69 -7.51 5.42
N PRO A 40 -6.01 -7.82 5.28
CA PRO A 40 -7.06 -7.13 6.04
C PRO A 40 -6.83 -7.12 7.56
N GLU A 41 -6.25 -8.20 8.11
CA GLU A 41 -5.86 -8.27 9.52
C GLU A 41 -4.85 -7.18 9.89
N ASN A 42 -3.77 -7.02 9.12
CA ASN A 42 -2.74 -6.02 9.40
C ASN A 42 -3.22 -4.59 9.09
N ILE A 43 -4.16 -4.41 8.16
CA ILE A 43 -4.84 -3.11 7.96
C ILE A 43 -5.56 -2.70 9.25
N GLU A 44 -6.34 -3.61 9.85
CA GLU A 44 -7.06 -3.34 11.10
C GLU A 44 -6.12 -3.09 12.28
N ARG A 45 -4.97 -3.77 12.33
CA ARG A 45 -3.94 -3.51 13.35
C ARG A 45 -3.33 -2.12 13.20
N VAL A 46 -2.94 -1.71 12.00
CA VAL A 46 -2.44 -0.35 11.73
C VAL A 46 -3.47 0.70 12.14
N LYS A 47 -4.76 0.46 11.82
CA LYS A 47 -5.87 1.33 12.23
C LYS A 47 -6.01 1.45 13.75
N LYS A 48 -5.99 0.33 14.48
CA LYS A 48 -6.09 0.32 15.96
C LYS A 48 -4.93 1.06 16.62
N LEU A 49 -3.76 1.04 16.00
CA LEU A 49 -2.59 1.80 16.43
C LEU A 49 -2.66 3.29 16.08
N GLY A 50 -3.74 3.76 15.43
CA GLY A 50 -3.86 5.13 14.96
C GLY A 50 -2.87 5.49 13.85
N GLY A 51 -2.32 4.47 13.17
CA GLY A 51 -1.33 4.62 12.12
C GLY A 51 -1.93 4.91 10.74
N GLY A 52 -1.05 5.27 9.81
CA GLY A 52 -1.37 5.45 8.38
C GLY A 52 -0.50 4.59 7.49
N ILE A 53 -0.82 4.58 6.20
CA ILE A 53 -0.05 3.87 5.18
C ILE A 53 0.22 4.79 4.01
N ALA A 54 1.49 5.05 3.71
CA ALA A 54 1.88 5.72 2.49
C ALA A 54 2.09 4.67 1.38
N LEU A 55 1.22 4.73 0.38
CA LEU A 55 1.28 3.83 -0.77
C LEU A 55 2.10 4.47 -1.86
N ASP A 56 2.88 3.68 -2.59
CA ASP A 56 3.52 4.11 -3.82
C ASP A 56 2.95 3.34 -5.03
N ASN A 57 3.34 3.76 -6.23
CA ASN A 57 2.89 3.17 -7.48
C ASN A 57 3.82 2.09 -8.04
N LYS A 58 4.57 1.37 -7.19
CA LYS A 58 5.51 0.32 -7.62
C LYS A 58 4.87 -0.73 -8.49
N MET A 59 3.64 -1.18 -8.22
CA MET A 59 3.01 -2.16 -9.13
C MET A 59 2.61 -1.55 -10.48
N GLY A 60 2.42 -0.23 -10.56
CA GLY A 60 2.30 0.48 -11.83
C GLY A 60 3.59 0.44 -12.67
N ILE A 61 4.77 0.40 -12.03
CA ILE A 61 6.07 0.41 -12.72
C ILE A 61 6.63 -1.01 -12.90
N HIS A 62 6.52 -1.85 -11.87
CA HIS A 62 7.18 -3.15 -11.73
C HIS A 62 6.21 -4.33 -11.73
N GLY A 63 4.91 -4.10 -11.96
CA GLY A 63 3.88 -5.14 -11.87
C GLY A 63 4.15 -6.37 -12.72
N ASP A 64 4.64 -6.20 -13.95
CA ASP A 64 5.00 -7.32 -14.84
C ASP A 64 6.07 -8.23 -14.23
N ALA A 65 7.10 -7.65 -13.60
CA ALA A 65 8.15 -8.39 -12.92
C ALA A 65 7.62 -9.04 -11.65
N PHE A 66 6.80 -8.32 -10.88
CA PHE A 66 6.16 -8.83 -9.67
C PHE A 66 5.31 -10.09 -9.96
N VAL A 67 4.53 -10.07 -11.04
CA VAL A 67 3.72 -11.20 -11.49
C VAL A 67 4.58 -12.42 -11.84
N LYS A 68 5.75 -12.23 -12.45
CA LYS A 68 6.68 -13.34 -12.73
C LYS A 68 7.19 -14.01 -11.45
N THR A 69 7.37 -13.25 -10.37
CA THR A 69 7.89 -13.76 -9.10
C THR A 69 6.80 -14.34 -8.20
N HIS A 70 5.65 -13.67 -8.09
CA HIS A 70 4.61 -13.96 -7.08
C HIS A 70 3.30 -14.48 -7.66
N ARG A 71 3.17 -14.55 -9.00
CA ARG A 71 1.95 -14.88 -9.76
C ARG A 71 0.94 -13.74 -9.80
N ILE A 72 0.03 -13.83 -10.76
CA ILE A 72 -0.95 -12.78 -11.07
C ILE A 72 -1.99 -12.62 -9.96
N GLU A 73 -2.39 -13.70 -9.31
CA GLU A 73 -3.42 -13.71 -8.28
C GLU A 73 -3.04 -12.83 -7.08
N ILE A 74 -1.74 -12.80 -6.74
CA ILE A 74 -1.21 -11.92 -5.70
C ILE A 74 -1.13 -10.47 -6.21
N ALA A 75 -0.61 -10.27 -7.42
CA ALA A 75 -0.43 -8.93 -7.99
C ALA A 75 -1.74 -8.13 -8.10
N LEU A 76 -2.84 -8.81 -8.47
CA LEU A 76 -4.17 -8.21 -8.61
C LEU A 76 -4.64 -7.45 -7.37
N TYR A 77 -4.11 -7.82 -6.20
CA TYR A 77 -4.41 -7.26 -4.90
C TYR A 77 -3.19 -6.67 -4.20
N ALA A 78 -2.15 -6.29 -4.96
CA ALA A 78 -0.93 -5.70 -4.43
C ALA A 78 -0.83 -4.20 -4.76
N PRO A 79 -1.07 -3.29 -3.80
CA PRO A 79 -1.73 -3.51 -2.51
C PRO A 79 -3.26 -3.65 -2.65
N ARG A 80 -3.92 -4.01 -1.56
CA ARG A 80 -5.39 -4.08 -1.45
C ARG A 80 -6.00 -2.69 -1.35
N LEU A 81 -5.88 -1.89 -2.42
CA LEU A 81 -6.32 -0.49 -2.48
C LEU A 81 -7.76 -0.29 -1.99
N ARG A 82 -8.69 -1.14 -2.42
CA ARG A 82 -10.10 -1.00 -2.03
C ARG A 82 -10.30 -1.22 -0.53
N ASP A 83 -9.67 -2.25 0.04
CA ASP A 83 -9.72 -2.52 1.48
C ASP A 83 -9.08 -1.39 2.29
N LEU A 84 -7.95 -0.87 1.81
CA LEU A 84 -7.23 0.24 2.45
C LEU A 84 -8.06 1.52 2.47
N VAL A 85 -8.67 1.91 1.35
CA VAL A 85 -9.56 3.08 1.28
C VAL A 85 -10.76 2.90 2.21
N ASN A 86 -11.38 1.72 2.19
CA ASN A 86 -12.55 1.42 3.02
C ASN A 86 -12.22 1.39 4.53
N SER A 87 -10.97 1.09 4.89
CA SER A 87 -10.55 1.07 6.30
C SER A 87 -10.60 2.45 6.96
N GLY A 88 -10.48 3.53 6.18
CA GLY A 88 -10.48 4.91 6.66
C GLY A 88 -9.19 5.34 7.38
N ILE A 89 -8.11 4.55 7.30
CA ILE A 89 -6.78 5.00 7.77
C ILE A 89 -6.26 6.16 6.89
N PRO A 90 -5.40 7.05 7.43
CA PRO A 90 -4.66 7.99 6.59
C PRO A 90 -3.88 7.24 5.51
N LEU A 91 -4.14 7.55 4.24
CA LEU A 91 -3.66 6.77 3.09
C LEU A 91 -3.16 7.67 1.95
N PRO A 92 -2.00 8.35 2.08
CA PRO A 92 -1.46 9.13 0.98
C PRO A 92 -0.98 8.25 -0.16
N LEU A 93 -1.22 8.68 -1.40
CA LEU A 93 -0.63 8.08 -2.60
C LEU A 93 0.64 8.86 -3.00
N THR A 94 1.74 8.14 -3.14
CA THR A 94 3.09 8.66 -3.37
C THR A 94 3.72 7.99 -4.59
N THR A 95 4.92 8.43 -4.96
CA THR A 95 5.69 7.82 -6.07
C THR A 95 6.97 7.12 -5.63
N ASP A 96 7.33 7.21 -4.33
CA ASP A 96 8.66 6.85 -3.81
C ASP A 96 9.79 7.30 -4.77
N ALA A 97 9.78 8.61 -5.06
CA ALA A 97 10.49 9.21 -6.20
C ALA A 97 11.98 8.84 -6.23
N PHE A 98 12.51 8.65 -7.44
CA PHE A 98 13.92 8.28 -7.73
C PHE A 98 14.36 6.89 -7.26
N HIS A 99 13.52 6.19 -6.50
CA HIS A 99 13.73 4.79 -6.12
C HIS A 99 12.79 3.85 -6.88
N VAL A 100 11.48 4.16 -6.91
CA VAL A 100 10.47 3.33 -7.57
C VAL A 100 9.97 3.95 -8.87
N SER A 101 9.58 5.22 -8.84
CA SER A 101 8.90 5.89 -9.95
C SER A 101 9.46 7.29 -10.17
N PRO A 102 9.33 7.88 -11.37
CA PRO A 102 9.51 9.32 -11.55
C PRO A 102 8.59 10.11 -10.60
N ALA A 103 8.98 11.33 -10.25
CA ALA A 103 8.15 12.27 -9.49
C ALA A 103 6.99 12.84 -10.35
N ASN A 104 6.22 11.95 -10.98
CA ASN A 104 5.08 12.26 -11.83
C ASN A 104 3.81 11.61 -11.23
N PRO A 105 2.94 12.40 -10.57
CA PRO A 105 1.76 11.85 -9.89
C PRO A 105 0.74 11.23 -10.85
N TRP A 106 0.77 11.60 -12.13
CA TRP A 106 -0.15 11.05 -13.13
C TRP A 106 0.10 9.57 -13.41
N LEU A 107 1.32 9.07 -13.20
CA LEU A 107 1.61 7.63 -13.32
C LEU A 107 0.95 6.84 -12.19
N ALA A 108 1.05 7.35 -10.95
CA ALA A 108 0.38 6.75 -9.81
C ALA A 108 -1.15 6.77 -9.98
N LEU A 109 -1.71 7.92 -10.35
CA LEU A 109 -3.14 8.06 -10.60
C LEU A 109 -3.63 7.16 -11.74
N SER A 110 -2.87 7.08 -12.85
CA SER A 110 -3.22 6.20 -13.97
C SER A 110 -3.25 4.74 -13.54
N TRP A 111 -2.27 4.29 -12.76
CA TRP A 111 -2.22 2.91 -12.29
C TRP A 111 -3.38 2.56 -11.36
N VAL A 112 -3.66 3.36 -10.33
CA VAL A 112 -4.77 3.05 -9.39
C VAL A 112 -6.14 3.08 -10.06
N VAL A 113 -6.32 3.87 -11.14
CA VAL A 113 -7.58 3.96 -11.89
C VAL A 113 -7.72 2.86 -12.92
N THR A 114 -6.68 2.60 -13.71
CA THR A 114 -6.76 1.66 -14.84
C THR A 114 -6.40 0.23 -14.45
N GLY A 115 -5.68 0.07 -13.34
CA GLY A 115 -5.09 -1.19 -12.91
C GLY A 115 -3.96 -1.68 -13.80
N LYS A 116 -3.43 -0.85 -14.71
CA LYS A 116 -2.40 -1.25 -15.67
C LYS A 116 -1.02 -0.80 -15.23
N SER A 117 -0.03 -1.64 -15.50
CA SER A 117 1.37 -1.25 -15.43
C SER A 117 1.75 -0.38 -16.65
N VAL A 118 2.95 0.18 -16.64
CA VAL A 118 3.51 0.97 -17.76
C VAL A 118 3.64 0.19 -19.07
N SER A 119 3.64 -1.14 -19.04
CA SER A 119 3.63 -1.97 -20.25
C SER A 119 2.23 -2.09 -20.88
N GLY A 120 1.19 -1.65 -20.15
CA GLY A 120 -0.21 -1.86 -20.49
C GLY A 120 -0.81 -3.17 -19.96
N PHE A 121 -0.02 -4.00 -19.27
CA PHE A 121 -0.50 -5.23 -18.65
C PHE A 121 -1.37 -4.93 -17.43
N THR A 122 -2.51 -5.60 -17.31
CA THR A 122 -3.42 -5.43 -16.16
C THR A 122 -2.87 -6.18 -14.95
N VAL A 123 -2.56 -5.43 -13.90
CA VAL A 123 -1.96 -5.92 -12.65
C VAL A 123 -2.81 -5.62 -11.43
N LEU A 124 -3.95 -4.95 -11.56
CA LEU A 124 -4.97 -4.83 -10.50
C LEU A 124 -6.33 -5.37 -10.97
N ALA A 125 -7.00 -6.09 -10.08
CA ALA A 125 -8.38 -6.55 -10.31
C ALA A 125 -9.35 -5.37 -10.45
N ASP A 126 -10.44 -5.56 -11.20
CA ASP A 126 -11.43 -4.51 -11.46
C ASP A 126 -12.04 -3.94 -10.16
N ASP A 127 -12.29 -4.81 -9.17
CA ASP A 127 -12.84 -4.48 -7.85
C ASP A 127 -11.81 -3.88 -6.88
N ASN A 128 -10.51 -4.01 -7.18
CA ASN A 128 -9.43 -3.40 -6.41
C ASN A 128 -8.98 -2.04 -6.95
N ARG A 129 -9.52 -1.56 -8.08
CA ARG A 129 -9.21 -0.24 -8.63
C ARG A 129 -9.96 0.88 -7.92
N LEU A 130 -9.46 2.10 -8.07
CA LEU A 130 -10.07 3.32 -7.54
C LEU A 130 -10.73 4.15 -8.64
N ALA A 131 -11.83 4.83 -8.32
CA ALA A 131 -12.33 5.87 -9.20
C ALA A 131 -11.32 7.03 -9.24
N ARG A 132 -11.26 7.76 -10.35
CA ARG A 132 -10.32 8.87 -10.52
C ARG A 132 -10.40 9.93 -9.42
N VAL A 133 -11.62 10.25 -8.97
CA VAL A 133 -11.84 11.22 -7.89
C VAL A 133 -11.38 10.67 -6.54
N GLU A 134 -11.47 9.36 -6.32
CA GLU A 134 -10.91 8.73 -5.11
C GLU A 134 -9.38 8.84 -5.13
N GLY A 135 -8.73 8.45 -6.22
CA GLY A 135 -7.28 8.52 -6.35
C GLY A 135 -6.70 9.94 -6.27
N LEU A 136 -7.47 10.97 -6.64
CA LEU A 136 -7.07 12.38 -6.48
C LEU A 136 -7.20 12.92 -5.05
N ARG A 137 -7.95 12.22 -4.18
CA ARG A 137 -8.15 12.60 -2.77
C ARG A 137 -7.14 11.93 -1.83
N LEU A 138 -6.49 10.87 -2.30
CA LEU A 138 -5.32 10.27 -1.65
C LEU A 138 -4.09 11.15 -1.87
#